data_AF-A0AA38Z158-F1
#
_entry.id   AF-A0AA38Z158-F1
#
_cell.length_a   1.000
_cell.length_b   1.000
_cell.length_c   1.000
_cell.angle_alpha   90.00
_cell.angle_beta   90.00
_cell.angle_gamma   90.00
#
_symmetry.space_group_name_H-M   'P 1'
#
loop_
_entity.id
_entity.type
_entity.pdbx_description
1 polymer ?
#
loop_
_entity_poly.entity_id
_entity_poly.type
_entity_poly.pdbx_seq_one_letter_code
_entity_poly.pdbx_strand_id
1 'polypeptide(L)'
;MSCQNQRLNVVPTVTTLGVMKSRLVGATRGHALLKKKSDALTVQFRQILKKIVSTKESMGEIMRTSSFALTEAKYVAGENIKHIVLENVHNATLKVPPPKFEYFTEGDTQNALTGLARGGQQVQLCRSAYVKAIEVLVELASLQTSFLTLDEAIKTTNRRVNALENVVKPRLENTINYIKGELKKIQGYKKREMERQLAEKVSLQKGISINSANNLLSATMEKDEDIIF
;
A
#
# COMPACT_ATOMS: atom_id res chain seq x y z
N MET A 1 -7.46 -11.58 28.39
CA MET A 1 -6.00 -11.52 28.10
C MET A 1 -5.65 -10.50 27.00
N SER A 2 -6.24 -9.29 26.98
CA SER A 2 -6.13 -8.35 25.82
C SER A 2 -5.34 -7.06 26.07
N CYS A 3 -4.82 -6.80 27.27
CA CYS A 3 -4.16 -5.52 27.59
C CYS A 3 -2.63 -5.54 27.59
N GLN A 4 -1.97 -6.69 27.33
CA GLN A 4 -0.52 -6.80 27.53
C GLN A 4 0.34 -6.15 26.43
N ASN A 5 -0.22 -5.74 25.28
CA ASN A 5 0.61 -5.44 24.08
C ASN A 5 0.52 -3.98 23.55
N GLN A 6 -0.06 -3.06 24.31
CA GLN A 6 -0.21 -1.65 23.90
C GLN A 6 1.08 -0.82 23.97
N ARG A 7 2.19 -1.40 24.42
CA ARG A 7 3.51 -0.75 24.49
C ARG A 7 4.61 -1.66 23.96
N LEU A 8 5.73 -1.08 23.57
CA LEU A 8 6.94 -1.82 23.25
C LEU A 8 7.71 -2.13 24.54
N ASN A 9 8.34 -3.30 24.59
CA ASN A 9 9.19 -3.69 25.72
C ASN A 9 10.57 -3.02 25.55
N VAL A 10 10.78 -1.88 26.21
CA VAL A 10 12.01 -1.09 26.12
C VAL A 10 12.40 -0.52 27.47
N VAL A 11 13.71 -0.46 27.72
CA VAL A 11 14.26 0.13 28.96
C VAL A 11 14.08 1.65 28.91
N PRO A 12 13.57 2.29 29.98
CA PRO A 12 13.34 3.73 30.01
C PRO A 12 14.66 4.50 30.21
N THR A 13 15.25 4.96 29.12
CA THR A 13 16.44 5.82 29.12
C THR A 13 16.23 7.03 28.20
N VAL A 14 17.04 8.08 28.36
CA VAL A 14 16.94 9.29 27.53
C VAL A 14 17.21 8.97 26.06
N THR A 15 18.14 8.05 25.78
CA THR A 15 18.47 7.59 24.43
C THR A 15 17.30 6.84 23.79
N THR A 16 16.64 5.93 24.52
CA THR A 16 15.47 5.21 23.99
C THR A 16 14.28 6.14 23.78
N LEU A 17 14.09 7.17 24.62
CA LEU A 17 13.08 8.21 24.40
C LEU A 17 13.30 8.94 23.07
N GLY A 18 14.55 9.31 22.75
CA GLY A 18 14.92 9.94 21.48
C GLY A 18 14.59 9.05 20.28
N VAL A 19 14.94 7.77 20.36
CA VAL A 19 14.63 6.77 19.32
C VAL A 19 13.12 6.58 19.13
N MET A 20 12.33 6.54 20.21
CA MET A 20 10.87 6.39 20.08
C MET A 20 10.21 7.64 19.48
N LYS A 21 10.68 8.84 19.84
CA LYS A 21 10.21 10.09 19.23
C LYS A 21 10.54 10.15 17.73
N SER A 22 11.76 9.77 17.32
CA SER A 22 12.12 9.74 15.90
C SER A 22 11.29 8.72 15.11
N ARG A 23 11.02 7.55 15.70
CA ARG A 23 10.09 6.55 15.14
C ARG A 23 8.67 7.07 14.99
N LEU A 24 8.16 7.83 15.96
CA LEU A 24 6.83 8.45 15.88
C LEU A 24 6.74 9.45 14.73
N VAL A 25 7.74 10.32 14.57
CA VAL A 25 7.82 11.26 13.45
C VAL A 25 7.97 10.53 12.11
N GLY A 26 8.74 9.44 12.07
CA GLY A 26 8.84 8.57 10.89
C GLY A 26 7.50 7.93 10.52
N ALA A 27 6.76 7.43 11.52
CA ALA A 27 5.45 6.81 11.31
C ALA A 27 4.40 7.83 10.83
N THR A 28 4.39 9.07 11.35
CA THR A 28 3.45 10.11 10.90
C THR A 28 3.75 10.57 9.48
N ARG A 29 5.03 10.78 9.13
CA ARG A 29 5.44 11.09 7.75
C ARG A 29 5.13 9.93 6.80
N GLY A 30 5.44 8.70 7.20
CA GLY A 30 5.16 7.49 6.42
C GLY A 30 3.66 7.31 6.16
N HIS A 31 2.82 7.57 7.16
CA HIS A 31 1.37 7.56 7.01
C HIS A 31 0.91 8.58 5.96
N ALA A 32 1.35 9.84 6.05
CA ALA A 32 0.98 10.89 5.10
C ALA A 32 1.41 10.57 3.66
N LEU A 33 2.61 9.99 3.48
CA LEU A 33 3.10 9.56 2.16
C LEU A 33 2.29 8.40 1.58
N LEU A 34 2.00 7.38 2.39
CA LEU A 34 1.18 6.24 1.95
C LEU A 34 -0.26 6.65 1.65
N LYS A 35 -0.81 7.62 2.39
CA LYS A 35 -2.14 8.16 2.12
C LYS A 35 -2.19 8.88 0.77
N LYS A 36 -1.23 9.77 0.50
CA LYS A 36 -1.08 10.42 -0.82
C LYS A 36 -0.91 9.42 -1.96
N LYS A 37 -0.10 8.37 -1.74
CA LYS A 37 0.06 7.27 -2.72
C LYS A 37 -1.26 6.55 -2.99
N SER A 38 -2.02 6.21 -1.94
CA SER A 38 -3.31 5.51 -2.07
C SER A 38 -4.32 6.36 -2.85
N ASP A 39 -4.39 7.65 -2.55
CA ASP A 39 -5.31 8.56 -3.22
C ASP A 39 -4.94 8.71 -4.72
N ALA A 40 -3.64 8.81 -5.05
CA ALA A 40 -3.16 8.84 -6.44
C ALA A 40 -3.46 7.52 -7.19
N LEU A 41 -3.26 6.36 -6.55
CA LEU A 41 -3.61 5.07 -7.12
C LEU A 41 -5.12 4.95 -7.35
N THR A 42 -5.94 5.50 -6.47
CA THR A 42 -7.40 5.49 -6.60
C THR A 42 -7.87 6.32 -7.80
N VAL A 43 -7.18 7.44 -8.11
CA VAL A 43 -7.46 8.22 -9.33
C VAL A 43 -7.14 7.41 -10.58
N GLN A 44 -5.96 6.77 -10.62
CA GLN A 44 -5.55 5.90 -11.74
C GLN A 44 -6.49 4.71 -11.90
N PHE A 45 -6.93 4.10 -10.79
CA PHE A 45 -7.91 3.01 -10.78
C PHE A 45 -9.21 3.39 -11.48
N ARG A 46 -9.76 4.59 -11.20
CA ARG A 46 -10.97 5.09 -11.85
C ARG A 46 -10.77 5.36 -13.34
N GLN A 47 -9.61 5.86 -13.74
CA GLN A 47 -9.27 6.09 -15.15
C GLN A 47 -9.22 4.77 -15.93
N ILE A 48 -8.55 3.75 -15.38
CA ILE A 48 -8.48 2.41 -15.98
C ILE A 48 -9.88 1.77 -16.03
N LEU A 49 -10.68 1.90 -14.97
CA LEU A 49 -12.05 1.40 -14.94
C LEU A 49 -12.89 1.98 -16.07
N LYS A 50 -12.81 3.30 -16.30
CA LYS A 50 -13.50 3.96 -17.41
C LYS A 50 -13.04 3.41 -18.76
N LYS A 51 -11.73 3.18 -18.93
CA LYS A 51 -11.18 2.59 -20.16
C LYS A 51 -11.70 1.16 -20.37
N ILE A 52 -11.73 0.34 -19.32
CA ILE A 52 -12.26 -1.04 -19.38
C ILE A 52 -13.72 -1.06 -19.82
N VAL A 53 -14.57 -0.19 -19.26
CA VAL A 53 -15.98 -0.13 -19.65
C VAL A 53 -16.12 0.24 -21.13
N SER A 54 -15.42 1.28 -21.58
CA SER A 54 -15.45 1.71 -22.98
C SER A 54 -14.94 0.62 -23.93
N THR A 55 -13.79 -0.01 -23.63
CA THR A 55 -13.24 -1.10 -24.45
C THR A 55 -14.16 -2.32 -24.46
N LYS A 56 -14.86 -2.61 -23.35
CA LYS A 56 -15.81 -3.73 -23.27
C LYS A 56 -17.06 -3.50 -24.13
N GLU A 57 -17.55 -2.26 -24.21
CA GLU A 57 -18.63 -1.90 -25.14
C GLU A 57 -18.18 -2.06 -26.60
N SER A 58 -17.00 -1.54 -26.96
CA SER A 58 -16.43 -1.70 -28.31
C SER A 58 -16.18 -3.17 -28.67
N MET A 59 -15.71 -3.99 -27.72
CA MET A 59 -15.55 -5.44 -27.89
C MET A 59 -16.88 -6.12 -28.20
N GLY A 60 -17.96 -5.73 -27.51
CA GLY A 60 -19.30 -6.27 -27.75
C GLY A 60 -19.76 -6.04 -29.18
N GLU A 61 -19.54 -4.84 -29.71
CA GLU A 61 -19.90 -4.51 -31.09
C GLU A 61 -19.05 -5.27 -32.12
N ILE A 62 -17.73 -5.30 -31.95
CA ILE A 62 -16.82 -6.01 -32.88
C ILE A 62 -17.11 -7.51 -32.87
N MET A 63 -17.39 -8.09 -31.70
CA MET A 63 -17.73 -9.50 -31.58
C MET A 63 -19.08 -9.81 -32.24
N ARG A 64 -20.05 -8.89 -32.15
CA ARG A 64 -21.33 -9.00 -32.84
C ARG A 64 -21.15 -8.98 -34.35
N THR A 65 -20.39 -8.03 -34.89
CA THR A 65 -20.07 -7.97 -36.33
C THR A 65 -19.32 -9.23 -36.79
N SER A 66 -18.36 -9.70 -36.00
CA SER A 66 -17.59 -10.92 -36.30
C SER A 66 -18.49 -12.17 -36.33
N SER A 67 -19.44 -12.27 -35.41
CA SER A 67 -20.42 -13.37 -35.36
C SER A 67 -21.39 -13.36 -36.55
N PHE A 68 -21.76 -12.16 -37.04
CA PHE A 68 -22.53 -12.04 -38.28
C PHE A 68 -21.71 -12.48 -39.50
N ALA A 69 -20.45 -12.02 -39.62
CA ALA A 69 -19.55 -12.44 -40.70
C ALA A 69 -19.32 -13.97 -40.69
N LEU A 70 -19.29 -14.60 -39.51
CA LEU A 70 -19.24 -16.05 -39.38
C LEU A 70 -20.49 -16.72 -39.95
N THR A 71 -21.66 -16.19 -39.65
CA THR A 71 -22.94 -16.71 -40.13
C THR A 71 -23.03 -16.62 -41.66
N GLU A 72 -22.60 -15.50 -42.24
CA GLU A 72 -22.51 -15.32 -43.69
C GLU A 72 -21.52 -16.30 -44.34
N ALA A 73 -20.33 -16.45 -43.75
CA ALA A 73 -19.35 -17.41 -44.22
C ALA A 73 -19.88 -18.86 -44.20
N LYS A 74 -20.58 -19.25 -43.13
CA LYS A 74 -21.23 -20.57 -42.99
C LYS A 74 -22.35 -20.77 -44.02
N TYR A 75 -23.15 -19.75 -44.28
CA TYR A 75 -24.23 -19.82 -45.27
C TYR A 75 -23.68 -20.07 -46.69
N VAL A 76 -22.59 -19.38 -47.06
CA VAL A 76 -22.02 -19.48 -48.42
C VAL A 76 -21.14 -20.73 -48.60
N ALA A 77 -20.38 -21.12 -47.58
CA ALA A 77 -19.45 -22.26 -47.65
C ALA A 77 -20.09 -23.61 -47.27
N GLY A 78 -21.29 -23.61 -46.67
CA GLY A 78 -21.96 -24.79 -46.12
C GLY A 78 -21.38 -25.26 -44.78
N GLU A 79 -21.94 -26.33 -44.21
CA GLU A 79 -21.50 -26.92 -42.91
C GLU A 79 -20.08 -27.52 -42.94
N ASN A 80 -19.43 -27.56 -44.11
CA ASN A 80 -18.12 -28.19 -44.31
C ASN A 80 -16.93 -27.34 -43.82
N ILE A 81 -17.14 -26.16 -43.22
CA ILE A 81 -16.07 -25.47 -42.49
C ILE A 81 -15.82 -26.29 -41.21
N LYS A 82 -14.79 -27.15 -41.23
CA LYS A 82 -14.26 -27.82 -40.03
C LYS A 82 -13.69 -26.75 -39.09
N HIS A 83 -14.56 -26.21 -38.25
CA HIS A 83 -14.23 -25.21 -37.24
C HIS A 83 -13.45 -25.86 -36.11
N ILE A 84 -12.14 -25.62 -36.04
CA ILE A 84 -11.36 -25.26 -34.85
C ILE A 84 -9.97 -24.85 -35.40
N VAL A 85 -9.68 -23.55 -35.40
CA VAL A 85 -8.29 -23.10 -35.46
C VAL A 85 -7.78 -23.16 -34.02
N LEU A 86 -7.14 -24.28 -33.67
CA LEU A 86 -6.42 -24.47 -32.41
C LEU A 86 -5.05 -23.78 -32.57
N GLU A 87 -5.02 -22.46 -32.50
CA GLU A 87 -3.76 -21.73 -32.44
C GLU A 87 -3.34 -21.68 -30.96
N ASN A 88 -2.47 -22.61 -30.57
CA ASN A 88 -1.96 -22.70 -29.21
C ASN A 88 -0.77 -21.74 -29.07
N VAL A 89 -0.93 -20.65 -28.32
CA VAL A 89 0.16 -19.71 -28.06
C VAL A 89 1.07 -20.32 -27.00
N HIS A 90 2.22 -20.88 -27.42
CA HIS A 90 3.13 -21.61 -26.52
C HIS A 90 4.05 -20.73 -25.67
N ASN A 91 4.17 -19.43 -25.95
CA ASN A 91 5.12 -18.57 -25.25
C ASN A 91 4.48 -17.26 -24.77
N ALA A 92 4.23 -17.15 -23.46
CA ALA A 92 3.99 -15.88 -22.79
C ALA A 92 5.19 -15.58 -21.88
N THR A 93 6.10 -14.69 -22.30
CA THR A 93 7.26 -14.31 -21.50
C THR A 93 6.88 -13.20 -20.51
N LEU A 94 6.97 -13.48 -19.21
CA LEU A 94 6.69 -12.53 -18.15
C LEU A 94 7.97 -11.75 -17.78
N LYS A 95 8.03 -10.46 -18.13
CA LYS A 95 8.97 -9.49 -17.52
C LYS A 95 8.14 -8.36 -16.89
N VAL A 96 8.23 -8.24 -15.57
CA VAL A 96 7.50 -7.25 -14.75
C VAL A 96 7.86 -5.83 -15.19
N PRO A 97 6.94 -5.12 -15.88
CA PRO A 97 5.98 -4.20 -15.24
C PRO A 97 4.52 -4.63 -15.62
N PRO A 98 3.44 -3.81 -15.55
CA PRO A 98 2.08 -4.36 -15.67
C PRO A 98 1.94 -5.14 -16.99
N PRO A 99 1.27 -6.30 -17.00
CA PRO A 99 1.28 -7.21 -18.13
C PRO A 99 0.62 -6.55 -19.34
N LYS A 100 1.46 -6.03 -20.22
CA LYS A 100 1.08 -5.65 -21.57
C LYS A 100 1.10 -6.93 -22.39
N PHE A 101 -0.08 -7.40 -22.77
CA PHE A 101 -0.17 -8.49 -23.73
C PHE A 101 0.09 -7.90 -25.11
N GLU A 102 1.10 -8.42 -25.79
CA GLU A 102 1.38 -8.12 -27.19
C GLU A 102 0.83 -9.27 -28.03
N TYR A 103 0.11 -8.95 -29.11
CA TYR A 103 -0.33 -9.95 -30.05
C TYR A 103 0.78 -10.15 -31.10
N PHE A 104 1.18 -11.40 -31.29
CA PHE A 104 2.11 -11.78 -32.35
C PHE A 104 1.33 -12.53 -33.43
N THR A 105 1.54 -12.14 -34.68
CA THR A 105 1.06 -12.90 -35.83
C THR A 105 2.25 -13.66 -36.40
N GLU A 106 2.29 -14.98 -36.20
CA GLU A 106 3.25 -15.81 -36.92
C GLU A 106 2.82 -15.89 -38.40
N GLY A 107 3.73 -15.49 -39.28
CA GLY A 107 3.45 -15.20 -40.69
C GLY A 107 3.23 -16.42 -41.60
N ASP A 108 3.03 -17.62 -41.05
CA ASP A 108 2.89 -18.82 -41.88
C ASP A 108 1.46 -19.36 -41.85
N THR A 109 0.63 -18.83 -42.74
CA THR A 109 -0.75 -19.29 -42.86
C THR A 109 -0.81 -20.60 -43.64
N GLN A 110 -0.70 -21.72 -42.94
CA GLN A 110 -1.00 -23.07 -43.42
C GLN A 110 -2.41 -23.21 -44.04
N ASN A 111 -3.26 -22.17 -43.86
CA ASN A 111 -4.63 -22.09 -44.35
C ASN A 111 -4.79 -21.24 -45.64
N ALA A 112 -3.73 -20.96 -46.40
CA ALA A 112 -3.84 -20.18 -47.64
C ALA A 112 -4.84 -20.78 -48.67
N LEU A 113 -5.12 -22.09 -48.59
CA LEU A 113 -6.08 -22.78 -49.44
C LEU A 113 -7.54 -22.82 -48.91
N THR A 114 -7.85 -22.21 -47.76
CA THR A 114 -9.23 -22.22 -47.25
C THR A 114 -10.12 -21.31 -48.10
N GLY A 115 -11.11 -21.88 -48.79
CA GLY A 115 -12.12 -21.12 -49.54
C GLY A 115 -12.02 -21.17 -51.07
N LEU A 116 -11.11 -21.96 -51.65
CA LEU A 116 -10.97 -22.11 -53.11
C LEU A 116 -12.20 -22.72 -53.83
N ALA A 117 -13.02 -23.51 -53.13
CA ALA A 117 -14.15 -24.20 -53.75
C ALA A 117 -15.43 -23.34 -53.80
N ARG A 118 -15.85 -22.74 -52.67
CA ARG A 118 -17.00 -21.83 -52.56
C ARG A 118 -16.81 -20.88 -51.37
N GLY A 119 -17.09 -19.59 -51.57
CA GLY A 119 -17.20 -18.62 -50.47
C GLY A 119 -15.90 -18.09 -49.87
N GLY A 120 -14.73 -18.29 -50.50
CA GLY A 120 -13.44 -17.87 -49.94
C GLY A 120 -13.33 -16.38 -49.57
N GLN A 121 -13.99 -15.50 -50.35
CA GLN A 121 -14.06 -14.07 -50.00
C GLN A 121 -14.75 -13.85 -48.65
N GLN A 122 -15.84 -14.55 -48.35
CA GLN A 122 -16.56 -14.41 -47.08
C GLN A 122 -15.80 -15.04 -45.91
N VAL A 123 -15.08 -16.14 -46.16
CA VAL A 123 -14.19 -16.75 -45.16
C VAL A 123 -13.04 -15.79 -44.80
N GLN A 124 -12.46 -15.11 -45.79
CA GLN A 124 -11.39 -14.15 -45.55
C GLN A 124 -11.89 -12.90 -44.82
N LEU A 125 -13.09 -12.40 -45.15
CA LEU A 125 -13.74 -11.31 -44.41
C LEU A 125 -14.01 -11.70 -42.97
N CYS A 126 -14.58 -12.89 -42.73
CA CYS A 126 -14.78 -13.44 -41.39
C CYS A 126 -13.45 -13.53 -40.62
N ARG A 127 -12.39 -14.04 -41.23
CA ARG A 127 -11.06 -14.11 -40.62
C ARG A 127 -10.57 -12.72 -40.21
N SER A 128 -10.66 -11.74 -41.09
CA SER A 128 -10.23 -10.36 -40.78
C SER A 128 -11.04 -9.73 -39.64
N ALA A 129 -12.33 -10.04 -39.52
CA ALA A 129 -13.18 -9.58 -38.43
C ALA A 129 -12.77 -10.22 -37.09
N TYR A 130 -12.52 -11.53 -37.07
CA TYR A 130 -12.08 -12.22 -35.86
C TYR A 130 -10.67 -11.83 -35.40
N VAL A 131 -9.74 -11.57 -36.33
CA VAL A 131 -8.41 -11.05 -35.98
C VAL A 131 -8.54 -9.72 -35.23
N LYS A 132 -9.37 -8.79 -35.75
CA LYS A 132 -9.67 -7.53 -35.05
C LYS A 132 -10.35 -7.74 -33.69
N ALA A 133 -11.24 -8.73 -33.58
CA ALA A 133 -11.89 -9.07 -32.32
C ALA A 133 -10.88 -9.59 -31.28
N ILE A 134 -9.91 -10.39 -31.71
CA ILE A 134 -8.82 -10.91 -30.86
C ILE A 134 -7.91 -9.77 -30.40
N GLU A 135 -7.54 -8.83 -31.28
CA GLU A 135 -6.74 -7.65 -30.90
C GLU A 135 -7.39 -6.87 -29.74
N VAL A 136 -8.70 -6.61 -29.85
CA VAL A 136 -9.46 -5.89 -28.80
C VAL A 136 -9.60 -6.72 -27.53
N LEU A 137 -9.76 -8.04 -27.64
CA LEU A 137 -9.78 -8.96 -26.49
C LEU A 137 -8.44 -8.96 -25.74
N VAL A 138 -7.32 -8.93 -26.47
CA VAL A 138 -5.98 -8.87 -25.88
C VAL A 138 -5.77 -7.53 -25.16
N GLU A 139 -6.20 -6.41 -25.74
CA GLU A 139 -6.17 -5.10 -25.05
C GLU A 139 -7.02 -5.12 -23.78
N LEU A 140 -8.25 -5.64 -23.87
CA LEU A 140 -9.16 -5.73 -22.72
C LEU A 140 -8.56 -6.59 -21.60
N ALA A 141 -7.98 -7.75 -21.94
CA ALA A 141 -7.31 -8.63 -20.99
C ALA A 141 -6.14 -7.91 -20.30
N SER A 142 -5.33 -7.15 -21.03
CA SER A 142 -4.22 -6.38 -20.46
C SER A 142 -4.70 -5.34 -19.47
N LEU A 143 -5.77 -4.62 -19.79
CA LEU A 143 -6.40 -3.65 -18.90
C LEU A 143 -6.97 -4.32 -17.64
N GLN A 144 -7.63 -5.47 -17.78
CA GLN A 144 -8.21 -6.22 -16.67
C GLN A 144 -7.14 -6.77 -15.72
N THR A 145 -6.05 -7.35 -16.25
CA THR A 145 -4.97 -7.84 -15.40
C THR A 145 -4.26 -6.68 -14.68
N SER A 146 -4.02 -5.57 -15.39
CA SER A 146 -3.47 -4.35 -14.78
C SER A 146 -4.39 -3.81 -13.67
N PHE A 147 -5.71 -3.85 -13.87
CA PHE A 147 -6.70 -3.44 -12.88
C PHE A 147 -6.67 -4.30 -11.61
N LEU A 148 -6.56 -5.62 -11.73
CA LEU A 148 -6.46 -6.54 -10.59
C LEU A 148 -5.18 -6.29 -9.77
N THR A 149 -4.04 -6.13 -10.44
CA THR A 149 -2.76 -5.84 -9.74
C THR A 149 -2.80 -4.49 -9.02
N LEU A 150 -3.46 -3.49 -9.62
CA LEU A 150 -3.61 -2.16 -9.03
C LEU A 150 -4.58 -2.17 -7.84
N ASP A 151 -5.67 -2.93 -7.89
CA ASP A 151 -6.59 -3.14 -6.77
C ASP A 151 -5.88 -3.76 -5.56
N GLU A 152 -5.07 -4.79 -5.78
CA GLU A 152 -4.26 -5.41 -4.73
C GLU A 152 -3.26 -4.41 -4.11
N ALA A 153 -2.61 -3.60 -4.95
CA ALA A 153 -1.71 -2.54 -4.48
C ALA A 153 -2.43 -1.48 -3.63
N ILE A 154 -3.67 -1.11 -3.97
CA ILE A 154 -4.49 -0.19 -3.18
C ILE A 154 -4.85 -0.83 -1.83
N LYS A 155 -5.35 -2.07 -1.84
CA LYS A 155 -5.73 -2.81 -0.61
C LYS A 155 -4.56 -2.96 0.35
N THR A 156 -3.38 -3.33 -0.14
CA THR A 156 -2.17 -3.46 0.67
C THR A 156 -1.72 -2.11 1.23
N THR A 157 -1.80 -1.03 0.43
CA THR A 157 -1.47 0.33 0.89
C THR A 157 -2.45 0.80 1.98
N ASN A 158 -3.76 0.61 1.79
CA ASN A 158 -4.78 0.98 2.78
C ASN A 158 -4.65 0.19 4.08
N ARG A 159 -4.34 -1.12 4.01
CA ARG A 159 -4.05 -1.92 5.21
C ARG A 159 -2.85 -1.37 5.99
N ARG A 160 -1.79 -0.93 5.30
CA ARG A 160 -0.61 -0.31 5.93
C ARG A 160 -0.94 1.04 6.56
N VAL A 161 -1.73 1.87 5.89
CA VAL A 161 -2.21 3.15 6.40
C VAL A 161 -3.00 2.93 7.70
N ASN A 162 -3.97 2.01 7.71
CA ASN A 162 -4.77 1.69 8.88
C ASN A 162 -3.92 1.10 10.02
N ALA A 163 -2.93 0.26 9.71
CA ALA A 163 -2.01 -0.29 10.70
C ALA A 163 -1.16 0.82 11.36
N LEU A 164 -0.73 1.81 10.59
CA LEU A 164 0.02 2.95 11.13
C LEU A 164 -0.84 3.81 12.06
N GLU A 165 -2.09 4.10 11.67
CA GLU A 165 -3.01 4.93 12.47
C GLU A 165 -3.48 4.25 13.75
N ASN A 166 -3.93 2.99 13.65
CA ASN A 166 -4.65 2.34 14.75
C ASN A 166 -3.78 1.43 15.61
N VAL A 167 -2.60 1.01 15.11
CA VAL A 167 -1.74 0.06 15.84
C VAL A 167 -0.38 0.67 16.17
N VAL A 168 0.36 1.16 15.18
CA VAL A 168 1.76 1.58 15.40
C VAL A 168 1.83 2.91 16.15
N LYS A 169 1.12 3.94 15.69
CA LYS A 169 1.16 5.27 16.29
C LYS A 169 0.71 5.27 17.76
N PRO A 170 -0.43 4.65 18.15
CA PRO A 170 -0.83 4.57 19.55
C PRO A 170 0.16 3.79 20.41
N ARG A 171 0.75 2.70 19.89
CA ARG A 171 1.77 1.94 20.62
C ARG A 171 3.03 2.75 20.88
N LEU A 172 3.46 3.56 19.93
CA LEU A 172 4.61 4.46 20.09
C LEU A 172 4.31 5.57 21.10
N GLU A 173 3.13 6.19 21.04
CA GLU A 173 2.70 7.23 21.98
C GLU A 173 2.62 6.70 23.42
N ASN A 174 2.03 5.52 23.63
CA ASN A 174 1.99 4.87 24.94
C ASN A 174 3.39 4.56 25.47
N THR A 175 4.29 4.10 24.61
CA THR A 175 5.69 3.81 24.99
C THR A 175 6.43 5.09 25.37
N ILE A 176 6.24 6.18 24.62
CA ILE A 176 6.82 7.50 24.92
C ILE A 176 6.31 8.02 26.26
N ASN A 177 5.01 7.90 26.53
CA ASN A 177 4.41 8.33 27.79
C ASN A 177 4.95 7.53 28.98
N TYR A 178 5.13 6.20 28.83
CA TYR A 178 5.77 5.36 29.84
C TYR A 178 7.21 5.80 30.13
N ILE A 179 8.05 5.95 29.10
CA ILE A 179 9.46 6.36 29.29
C ILE A 179 9.54 7.74 29.94
N LYS A 180 8.71 8.70 29.51
CA LYS A 180 8.64 10.03 30.14
C LYS A 180 8.26 9.94 31.62
N GLY A 181 7.27 9.12 31.97
CA GLY A 181 6.84 8.90 33.34
C GLY A 181 7.95 8.34 34.23
N GLU A 182 8.66 7.31 33.75
CA GLU A 182 9.78 6.70 34.49
C GLU A 182 10.98 7.65 34.63
N LEU A 183 11.34 8.39 33.57
CA LEU A 183 12.40 9.39 33.66
C LEU A 183 12.08 10.51 34.66
N LYS A 184 10.81 10.97 34.70
CA LYS A 184 10.37 11.98 35.67
C LYS A 184 10.46 11.46 37.11
N LYS A 185 10.11 10.20 37.36
CA LYS A 185 10.27 9.55 38.67
C LYS A 185 11.75 9.50 39.07
N ILE A 186 12.62 9.00 38.19
CA ILE A 186 14.07 8.88 38.46
C ILE A 186 14.69 10.26 38.75
N GLN A 187 14.34 11.29 37.98
CA GLN A 187 14.79 12.66 38.22
C GLN A 187 14.31 13.18 39.58
N GLY A 188 13.05 12.92 39.94
CA GLY A 188 12.49 13.29 41.24
C GLY A 188 13.21 12.61 42.41
N TYR A 189 13.54 11.31 42.30
CA TYR A 189 14.32 10.61 43.32
C TYR A 189 15.73 11.19 43.48
N LYS A 190 16.44 11.43 42.36
CA LYS A 190 17.77 12.05 42.39
C LYS A 190 17.75 13.46 42.99
N LYS A 191 16.73 14.26 42.67
CA LYS A 191 16.58 15.60 43.24
C LYS A 191 16.43 15.54 44.77
N ARG A 192 15.55 14.66 45.27
CA ARG A 192 15.35 14.46 46.72
C ARG A 192 16.59 13.92 47.43
N GLU A 193 17.36 13.04 46.80
CA GLU A 193 18.63 12.56 47.37
C GLU A 193 19.67 13.67 47.44
N MET A 194 19.80 14.49 46.40
CA MET A 194 20.70 15.65 46.38
C MET A 194 20.30 16.68 47.45
N GLU A 195 19.01 16.96 47.61
CA GLU A 195 18.48 17.83 48.65
C GLU A 195 18.82 17.32 50.06
N ARG A 196 18.66 16.02 50.31
CA ARG A 196 19.02 15.39 51.60
C ARG A 196 20.53 15.48 51.88
N GLN A 197 21.37 15.17 50.89
CA GLN A 197 22.82 15.28 51.03
C GLN A 197 23.27 16.72 51.26
N LEU A 198 22.63 17.69 50.60
CA LEU A 198 22.91 19.10 50.80
C LEU A 198 22.50 19.55 52.21
N ALA A 199 21.31 19.15 52.67
CA ALA A 199 20.83 19.45 54.02
C ALA A 199 21.77 18.87 55.10
N GLU A 200 22.24 17.64 54.91
CA GLU A 200 23.21 17.00 55.80
C GLU A 200 24.55 17.76 55.82
N LYS A 201 25.10 18.13 54.66
CA LYS A 201 26.32 18.95 54.59
C LYS A 201 26.17 20.32 55.25
N VAL A 202 25.04 20.99 55.06
CA VAL A 202 24.75 22.28 55.68
C VAL A 202 24.62 22.13 57.21
N SER A 203 23.99 21.06 57.68
CA SER A 203 23.88 20.77 59.11
C SER A 203 25.25 20.54 59.76
N LEU A 204 26.15 19.83 59.08
CA LEU A 204 27.53 19.58 59.52
C LEU A 204 28.40 20.85 59.49
N GLN A 205 28.27 21.70 58.47
CA GLN A 205 29.04 22.95 58.36
C GLN A 205 28.59 24.04 59.32
N LYS A 206 27.28 24.17 59.58
CA LYS A 206 26.73 25.22 60.44
C LYS A 206 26.49 24.77 61.89
N GLY A 207 26.65 23.48 62.20
CA GLY A 207 26.42 22.93 63.55
C GLY A 207 24.94 23.01 63.99
N ILE A 208 24.00 22.95 63.04
CA ILE A 208 22.56 23.10 63.27
C ILE A 208 21.89 21.73 63.19
N SER A 209 20.87 21.47 64.03
CA SER A 209 20.04 20.25 63.96
C SER A 209 19.47 20.00 62.55
N ILE A 210 19.45 18.74 62.12
CA ILE A 210 18.94 18.29 60.81
C ILE A 210 17.50 18.80 60.54
N ASN A 211 16.68 18.93 61.59
CA ASN A 211 15.30 19.44 61.44
C ASN A 211 15.24 20.94 61.11
N SER A 212 16.13 21.76 61.67
CA SER A 212 16.20 23.19 61.37
C SER A 212 16.84 23.48 60.01
N ALA A 213 17.78 22.63 59.56
CA ALA A 213 18.35 22.71 58.22
C ALA A 213 17.31 22.40 57.13
N ASN A 214 16.46 21.38 57.33
CA ASN A 214 15.38 21.03 56.41
C ASN A 214 14.33 22.17 56.28
N ASN A 215 13.97 22.82 57.39
CA ASN A 215 12.98 23.91 57.42
C ASN A 215 13.49 25.20 56.74
N LEU A 216 14.79 25.49 56.81
CA LEU A 216 15.40 26.62 56.11
C LEU A 216 15.44 26.40 54.59
N LEU A 217 15.69 25.16 54.15
CA LEU A 217 15.81 24.81 52.74
C LEU A 217 14.46 24.81 52.02
N SER A 218 13.40 24.31 52.69
CA SER A 218 12.03 24.38 52.16
C SER A 218 11.55 25.82 51.97
N ALA A 219 11.83 26.71 52.94
CA ALA A 219 11.44 28.12 52.89
C ALA A 219 12.15 28.93 51.77
N THR A 220 13.36 28.51 51.36
CA THR A 220 14.07 29.14 50.23
C THR A 220 13.61 28.66 48.86
N MET A 221 13.12 27.42 48.73
CA MET A 221 12.81 26.80 47.44
C MET A 221 11.37 27.10 46.96
N GLU A 222 10.42 27.42 47.85
CA GLU A 222 9.07 27.88 47.44
C GLU A 222 9.09 29.20 46.65
N LYS A 223 10.20 29.97 46.71
CA LYS A 223 10.36 31.22 45.94
C LYS A 223 10.86 31.02 44.50
N ASP A 224 11.38 29.83 44.16
CA ASP A 224 12.02 29.57 42.86
C ASP A 224 11.11 28.76 41.89
N GLU A 225 9.85 28.47 42.24
CA GLU A 225 8.93 27.72 41.34
C GLU A 225 8.48 28.52 40.10
N ASP A 226 8.76 29.82 40.01
CA ASP A 226 8.24 30.69 38.94
C ASP A 226 9.23 30.99 37.77
N ILE A 227 10.38 30.32 37.67
CA ILE A 227 11.32 30.57 36.56
C ILE A 227 11.69 29.28 35.83
N ILE A 228 10.82 28.82 34.93
CA ILE A 228 11.23 27.99 33.77
C ILE A 228 10.37 28.38 32.55
N PHE A 229 11.00 29.06 31.58
CA PHE A 229 10.61 29.07 30.17
C PHE A 229 11.03 27.75 29.49
#